data_AF-A0A0Q4B8A1-F1
#
_entry.id   AF-A0A0Q4B8A1-F1
#
_cell.length_a   1.000
_cell.length_b   1.000
_cell.length_c   1.000
_cell.angle_alpha   90.00
_cell.angle_beta   90.00
_cell.angle_gamma   90.00
#
_symmetry.space_group_name_H-M   'P 1'
#
loop_
_entity.id
_entity.type
_entity.pdbx_description
1 polymer ?
#
loop_
_entity_poly.entity_id
_entity_poly.type
_entity_poly.pdbx_seq_one_letter_code
_entity_poly.pdbx_strand_id
1 'polypeptide(L)'
;MFDILQLVFLYGFLGGSIKFIDQAYDERVYPIRAARVLAVLSGVAMGYLMARDSPFSTAFYGAMLISLVLARKIDNESFLAGTILAVLSLAAFYPSSDVSFALVPMALFLAAGFVDEVADGWAHRLSGVPRAFLMYRPFSDFALFALVAAGAFSWTYILPYFAFTVSYLAVDRISCRDERIIGLERIRQLSAGGLLRLSRR
;
A
#
# COMPACT_ATOMS: atom_id res chain seq x y z
N MET A 1 9.83 18.73 -14.18
CA MET A 1 8.36 18.68 -14.18
C MET A 1 7.97 17.27 -14.56
N PHE A 2 7.22 16.55 -13.73
CA PHE A 2 6.73 15.23 -14.12
C PHE A 2 5.58 15.37 -15.10
N ASP A 3 5.55 14.47 -16.08
CA ASP A 3 4.34 14.24 -16.85
C ASP A 3 3.36 13.38 -16.04
N ILE A 4 2.06 13.54 -16.31
CA ILE A 4 1.00 12.82 -15.61
C ILE A 4 1.17 11.30 -15.73
N LEU A 5 1.65 10.81 -16.88
CA LEU A 5 1.93 9.40 -17.10
C LEU A 5 3.04 8.87 -16.18
N GLN A 6 4.05 9.71 -15.90
CA GLN A 6 5.14 9.35 -14.99
C GLN A 6 4.62 9.26 -13.55
N LEU A 7 3.76 10.21 -13.13
CA LEU A 7 3.14 10.17 -11.81
C LEU A 7 2.27 8.92 -11.65
N VAL A 8 1.42 8.62 -12.64
CA VAL A 8 0.56 7.42 -12.65
C VAL A 8 1.39 6.15 -12.51
N PHE A 9 2.47 6.03 -13.28
CA PHE A 9 3.37 4.89 -13.21
C PHE A 9 4.04 4.78 -11.84
N LEU A 10 4.63 5.86 -11.32
CA LEU A 10 5.38 5.83 -10.06
C LEU A 10 4.46 5.57 -8.86
N TYR A 11 3.28 6.18 -8.84
CA TYR A 11 2.28 5.94 -7.79
C TYR A 11 1.76 4.50 -7.85
N GLY A 12 1.43 4.00 -9.05
CA GLY A 12 1.04 2.60 -9.24
C GLY A 12 2.14 1.62 -8.81
N PHE A 13 3.40 1.91 -9.17
CA PHE A 13 4.55 1.13 -8.73
C PHE A 13 4.67 1.09 -7.20
N LEU A 14 4.53 2.24 -6.52
CA LEU A 14 4.60 2.31 -5.06
C LEU A 14 3.46 1.54 -4.40
N GLY A 15 2.22 1.68 -4.89
CA GLY A 15 1.06 0.98 -4.35
C GLY A 15 1.22 -0.54 -4.40
N GLY A 16 1.58 -1.06 -5.57
CA GLY A 16 1.80 -2.49 -5.76
C GLY A 16 3.01 -3.00 -4.97
N SER A 17 4.11 -2.25 -4.96
CA SER A 17 5.34 -2.65 -4.24
C SER A 17 5.11 -2.74 -2.74
N ILE A 18 4.40 -1.77 -2.14
CA ILE A 18 4.09 -1.77 -0.71
C ILE A 18 3.25 -2.99 -0.35
N LYS A 19 2.19 -3.29 -1.11
CA LYS A 19 1.36 -4.48 -0.82
C LYS A 19 2.09 -5.80 -1.06
N PHE A 20 2.96 -5.84 -2.07
CA PHE A 20 3.80 -7.01 -2.32
C PHE A 20 4.74 -7.28 -1.15
N ILE A 21 5.37 -6.24 -0.61
CA ILE A 21 6.28 -6.36 0.54
C ILE A 21 5.51 -6.86 1.78
N ASP A 22 4.35 -6.26 2.05
CA ASP A 22 3.41 -6.66 3.11
C ASP A 22 3.12 -8.17 3.05
N GLN A 23 2.65 -8.67 1.91
CA GLN A 23 2.28 -10.08 1.74
C GLN A 23 3.46 -11.05 1.71
N ALA A 24 4.65 -10.59 1.29
CA ALA A 24 5.85 -11.41 1.36
C ALA A 24 6.26 -11.72 2.81
N TYR A 25 5.99 -10.79 3.75
CA TYR A 25 6.39 -10.91 5.15
C TYR A 25 5.29 -11.49 6.02
N ASP A 26 4.04 -11.06 5.84
CA ASP A 26 2.91 -11.46 6.68
C ASP A 26 2.40 -12.86 6.30
N GLU A 27 2.17 -13.08 5.01
CA GLU A 27 1.52 -14.30 4.48
C GLU A 27 2.51 -15.27 3.82
N ARG A 28 3.77 -14.83 3.59
CA ARG A 28 4.83 -15.59 2.90
C ARG A 28 4.43 -16.06 1.50
N VAL A 29 3.52 -15.33 0.83
CA VAL A 29 3.04 -15.63 -0.52
C VAL A 29 4.13 -15.36 -1.57
N TYR A 30 4.97 -14.36 -1.30
CA TYR A 30 6.00 -13.90 -2.24
C TYR A 30 7.43 -14.08 -1.71
N PRO A 31 8.44 -14.16 -2.61
CA PRO A 31 9.82 -14.35 -2.20
C PRO A 31 10.40 -13.11 -1.52
N ILE A 32 10.91 -13.29 -0.30
CA ILE A 32 11.55 -12.24 0.54
C ILE A 32 12.66 -11.49 -0.20
N ARG A 33 13.42 -12.17 -1.08
CA ARG A 33 14.47 -11.53 -1.88
C ARG A 33 13.91 -10.44 -2.80
N ALA A 34 12.78 -10.70 -3.45
CA ALA A 34 12.12 -9.71 -4.30
C ALA A 34 11.56 -8.57 -3.45
N ALA A 35 10.95 -8.87 -2.30
CA ALA A 35 10.44 -7.85 -1.37
C ALA A 35 11.54 -6.91 -0.88
N ARG A 36 12.74 -7.41 -0.55
CA ARG A 36 13.89 -6.59 -0.17
C ARG A 36 14.33 -5.63 -1.27
N VAL A 37 14.41 -6.11 -2.52
CA VAL A 37 14.77 -5.26 -3.67
C VAL A 37 13.69 -4.20 -3.90
N LEU A 38 12.41 -4.60 -3.87
CA LEU A 38 11.29 -3.68 -4.01
C LEU A 38 11.25 -2.64 -2.90
N ALA A 39 11.57 -3.00 -1.66
CA ALA A 39 11.63 -2.04 -0.55
C ALA A 39 12.68 -0.94 -0.76
N VAL A 40 13.84 -1.30 -1.30
CA VAL A 40 14.88 -0.33 -1.64
C VAL A 40 14.42 0.60 -2.76
N LEU A 41 13.90 0.02 -3.85
CA LEU A 41 13.44 0.79 -5.01
C LEU A 41 12.25 1.69 -4.66
N SER A 42 11.29 1.18 -3.89
CA SER A 42 10.11 1.92 -3.45
C SER A 42 10.47 3.02 -2.46
N GLY A 43 11.38 2.77 -1.52
CA GLY A 43 11.89 3.80 -0.61
C GLY A 43 12.51 4.97 -1.37
N VAL A 44 13.44 4.69 -2.29
CA VAL A 44 14.08 5.75 -3.10
C VAL A 44 13.07 6.50 -3.97
N ALA A 45 12.18 5.77 -4.66
CA ALA A 45 11.14 6.38 -5.50
C ALA A 45 10.18 7.25 -4.69
N MET A 46 9.77 6.81 -3.49
CA MET A 46 8.89 7.56 -2.59
C MET A 46 9.55 8.86 -2.12
N GLY A 47 10.79 8.81 -1.63
CA GLY A 47 11.49 10.02 -1.18
C GLY A 47 11.76 11.01 -2.33
N TYR A 48 12.05 10.50 -3.52
CA TYR A 48 12.19 11.32 -4.73
C TYR A 48 10.86 12.00 -5.12
N LEU A 49 9.74 11.28 -5.10
CA LEU A 49 8.42 11.86 -5.35
C LEU A 49 8.05 12.91 -4.32
N MET A 50 8.27 12.63 -3.03
CA MET A 50 8.06 13.62 -1.96
C MET A 50 8.88 14.90 -2.20
N ALA A 51 10.10 14.79 -2.71
CA ALA A 51 10.90 15.98 -3.03
C ALA A 51 10.40 16.73 -4.27
N ARG A 52 10.03 16.01 -5.34
CA ARG A 52 9.79 16.59 -6.68
C ARG A 52 8.33 16.87 -7.03
N ASP A 53 7.38 16.24 -6.34
CA ASP A 53 5.94 16.32 -6.55
C ASP A 53 5.22 16.85 -5.29
N SER A 54 5.86 17.85 -4.68
CA SER A 54 5.30 18.57 -3.53
C SER A 54 4.24 19.58 -4.00
N PRO A 55 3.13 19.82 -3.26
CA PRO A 55 2.81 19.34 -1.91
C PRO A 55 2.02 18.03 -1.81
N PHE A 56 1.60 17.43 -2.93
CA PHE A 56 0.71 16.27 -2.88
C PHE A 56 1.43 15.00 -2.37
N SER A 57 2.56 14.65 -3.00
CA SER A 57 3.37 13.48 -2.59
C SER A 57 3.83 13.55 -1.14
N THR A 58 4.23 14.74 -0.66
CA THR A 58 4.65 14.94 0.73
C THR A 58 3.51 14.70 1.71
N ALA A 59 2.31 15.21 1.43
CA ALA A 59 1.16 15.00 2.28
C ALA A 59 0.70 13.54 2.28
N PHE A 60 0.59 12.92 1.10
CA PHE A 60 0.09 11.55 0.96
C PHE A 60 1.06 10.51 1.52
N TYR A 61 2.32 10.51 1.07
CA TYR A 61 3.31 9.54 1.55
C TYR A 61 3.81 9.87 2.96
N GLY A 62 3.83 11.15 3.36
CA GLY A 62 4.11 11.54 4.73
C GLY A 62 3.08 10.96 5.71
N ALA A 63 1.79 11.09 5.39
CA ALA A 63 0.72 10.48 6.17
C ALA A 63 0.86 8.96 6.25
N MET A 64 1.20 8.31 5.13
CA MET A 64 1.42 6.86 5.07
C MET A 64 2.59 6.40 5.95
N LEU A 65 3.75 7.06 5.87
CA LEU A 65 4.91 6.73 6.68
C LEU A 65 4.63 6.92 8.18
N ILE A 66 3.95 8.01 8.55
CA ILE A 66 3.52 8.23 9.94
C ILE A 66 2.57 7.12 10.39
N SER A 67 1.59 6.76 9.55
CA SER A 67 0.64 5.69 9.83
C SER A 67 1.34 4.35 10.08
N LEU A 68 2.33 3.99 9.26
CA LEU A 68 3.12 2.76 9.42
C LEU A 68 3.87 2.72 10.76
N VAL A 69 4.47 3.85 11.17
CA VAL A 69 5.15 3.97 12.47
C VAL A 69 4.15 3.81 13.61
N LEU A 70 3.00 4.51 13.54
CA LEU A 70 1.98 4.47 14.59
C LEU A 70 1.33 3.09 14.73
N ALA A 71 1.08 2.41 13.62
CA ALA A 71 0.52 1.07 13.59
C ALA A 71 1.53 0.00 14.05
N ARG A 72 2.79 0.37 14.29
CA ARG A 72 3.91 -0.56 14.55
C ARG A 72 4.03 -1.67 13.49
N LYS A 73 3.56 -1.39 12.25
CA LYS A 73 3.71 -2.28 11.09
C LYS A 73 5.13 -2.31 10.54
N ILE A 74 6.04 -1.49 11.07
CA ILE A 74 7.48 -1.61 10.83
C ILE A 74 8.03 -2.71 11.76
N ASP A 75 7.54 -3.93 11.56
CA ASP A 75 7.98 -5.12 12.29
C ASP A 75 9.04 -5.92 11.52
N ASN A 76 9.26 -5.57 10.24
CA ASN A 76 10.20 -6.25 9.38
C ASN A 76 11.30 -5.35 8.80
N GLU A 77 12.47 -5.97 8.55
CA GLU A 77 13.68 -5.30 8.06
C GLU A 77 13.47 -4.58 6.72
N SER A 78 12.58 -5.11 5.85
CA SER A 78 12.35 -4.52 4.54
C SER A 78 11.51 -3.24 4.61
N PHE A 79 10.43 -3.22 5.39
CA PHE A 79 9.66 -1.99 5.63
C PHE A 79 10.48 -0.94 6.35
N LEU A 80 11.33 -1.35 7.31
CA LEU A 80 12.25 -0.44 7.97
C LEU A 80 13.24 0.16 6.96
N ALA A 81 13.88 -0.68 6.14
CA ALA A 81 14.82 -0.23 5.12
C ALA A 81 14.15 0.71 4.11
N GLY A 82 12.96 0.36 3.61
CA GLY A 82 12.20 1.20 2.69
C GLY A 82 11.82 2.55 3.29
N THR A 83 11.38 2.56 4.56
CA THR A 83 11.03 3.79 5.29
C THR A 83 12.26 4.68 5.51
N ILE A 84 13.38 4.11 5.96
CA ILE A 84 14.64 4.84 6.14
C ILE A 84 15.09 5.42 4.79
N LEU A 85 15.05 4.62 3.72
CA LEU A 85 15.46 5.07 2.40
C LEU A 85 14.54 6.16 1.83
N ALA A 86 13.23 6.13 2.11
CA ALA A 86 12.33 7.20 1.74
C ALA A 86 12.70 8.52 2.42
N VAL A 87 12.98 8.49 3.73
CA VAL A 87 13.40 9.67 4.50
C VAL A 87 14.77 10.18 4.04
N LEU A 88 15.75 9.30 3.86
CA LEU A 88 17.08 9.66 3.39
C LEU A 88 17.06 10.22 1.96
N SER A 89 16.25 9.63 1.07
CA SER A 89 16.11 10.11 -0.30
C SER A 89 15.43 11.47 -0.32
N LEU A 90 14.37 11.68 0.47
CA LEU A 90 13.76 13.00 0.63
C LEU A 90 14.79 14.02 1.10
N ALA A 91 15.55 13.70 2.16
CA ALA A 91 16.59 14.58 2.70
C ALA A 91 17.69 14.90 1.67
N ALA A 92 18.10 13.92 0.86
CA ALA A 92 19.10 14.09 -0.18
C ALA A 92 18.63 15.03 -1.32
N PHE A 93 17.36 14.95 -1.71
CA PHE A 93 16.79 15.79 -2.77
C PHE A 93 16.25 17.14 -2.27
N TYR A 94 16.06 17.29 -0.96
CA TYR A 94 15.51 18.47 -0.30
C TYR A 94 16.22 19.79 -0.71
N PRO A 95 17.57 19.90 -0.72
CA PRO A 95 18.23 21.17 -1.03
C PRO A 95 18.01 21.68 -2.46
N SER A 96 17.57 20.80 -3.35
CA SER A 96 17.37 21.08 -4.79
C SER A 96 15.90 21.14 -5.19
N SER A 97 14.99 21.18 -4.20
CA SER A 97 13.55 21.06 -4.43
C SER A 97 12.74 22.01 -3.55
N ASP A 98 11.64 22.53 -4.07
CA ASP A 98 10.70 23.38 -3.34
C ASP A 98 9.70 22.51 -2.55
N VAL A 99 10.21 21.85 -1.51
CA VAL A 99 9.41 20.95 -0.69
C VAL A 99 8.48 21.74 0.23
N SER A 100 7.19 21.47 0.12
CA SER A 100 6.14 22.02 0.98
C SER A 100 5.45 20.93 1.79
N PHE A 101 5.39 21.12 3.10
CA PHE A 101 4.66 20.25 4.00
C PHE A 101 3.26 20.80 4.23
N ALA A 102 2.31 20.35 3.42
CA ALA A 102 0.90 20.68 3.59
C ALA A 102 0.32 19.91 4.79
N LEU A 103 0.53 20.44 6.00
CA LEU A 103 0.20 19.79 7.27
C LEU A 103 -1.29 19.44 7.38
N VAL A 104 -2.18 20.31 6.91
CA VAL A 104 -3.63 20.08 6.94
C VAL A 104 -4.03 18.90 6.02
N PRO A 105 -3.66 18.90 4.72
CA PRO A 105 -3.85 17.70 3.89
C PRO A 105 -3.24 16.43 4.45
N MET A 106 -2.02 16.50 5.00
CA MET A 106 -1.35 15.34 5.60
C MET A 106 -2.12 14.80 6.81
N ALA A 107 -2.58 15.67 7.71
CA ALA A 107 -3.39 15.28 8.85
C ALA A 107 -4.72 14.65 8.42
N LEU A 108 -5.34 15.17 7.35
CA LEU A 108 -6.58 14.61 6.81
C LEU A 108 -6.37 13.21 6.22
N PHE A 109 -5.31 13.01 5.43
CA PHE A 109 -4.95 11.68 4.93
C PHE A 109 -4.62 10.71 6.05
N LEU A 110 -3.90 11.15 7.09
CA LEU A 110 -3.57 10.31 8.24
C LEU A 110 -4.83 9.87 8.98
N ALA A 111 -5.75 10.81 9.24
CA ALA A 111 -7.02 10.52 9.90
C ALA A 111 -7.88 9.57 9.06
N ALA A 112 -8.02 9.84 7.76
CA ALA A 112 -8.78 9.00 6.84
C ALA A 112 -8.22 7.58 6.74
N GLY A 113 -6.89 7.44 6.60
CA GLY A 113 -6.23 6.14 6.57
C GLY A 113 -6.37 5.37 7.89
N PHE A 114 -6.37 6.04 9.03
CA PHE A 114 -6.68 5.41 10.32
C PHE A 114 -8.12 4.91 10.38
N VAL A 115 -9.09 5.71 9.92
CA VAL A 115 -10.49 5.29 9.85
C VAL A 115 -10.66 4.10 8.92
N ASP A 116 -9.98 4.09 7.77
CA ASP A 116 -9.97 2.96 6.84
C ASP A 116 -9.48 1.66 7.50
N GLU A 117 -8.40 1.71 8.28
CA GLU A 117 -7.88 0.52 8.99
C GLU A 117 -8.85 0.03 10.08
N VAL A 118 -9.47 0.94 10.83
CA VAL A 118 -10.49 0.58 11.83
C VAL A 118 -11.73 -0.02 11.15
N ALA A 119 -12.15 0.55 10.03
CA ALA A 119 -13.28 0.09 9.25
C ALA A 119 -13.04 -1.30 8.63
N ASP A 120 -11.83 -1.55 8.13
CA ASP A 120 -11.39 -2.86 7.61
C ASP A 120 -11.47 -3.94 8.71
N GLY A 121 -11.01 -3.60 9.93
CA GLY A 121 -11.15 -4.47 11.10
C GLY A 121 -12.61 -4.83 11.44
N TRP A 122 -13.55 -3.90 11.24
CA TRP A 122 -14.99 -4.16 11.43
C TRP A 122 -15.61 -4.92 10.26
N ALA A 123 -15.07 -4.77 9.05
CA ALA A 123 -15.57 -5.42 7.84
C ALA A 123 -15.57 -6.95 7.97
N HIS A 124 -14.64 -7.52 8.72
CA HIS A 124 -14.59 -8.96 9.02
C HIS A 124 -15.84 -9.50 9.74
N ARG A 125 -16.62 -8.63 10.40
CA ARG A 125 -17.87 -9.01 11.09
C ARG A 125 -19.11 -8.88 10.21
N LEU A 126 -18.97 -8.34 9.00
CA LEU A 126 -20.06 -8.07 8.07
C LEU A 126 -20.05 -9.07 6.90
N SER A 127 -21.15 -9.13 6.16
CA SER A 127 -21.26 -9.93 4.93
C SER A 127 -21.83 -9.10 3.79
N GLY A 128 -21.57 -9.53 2.55
CA GLY A 128 -22.11 -8.88 1.34
C GLY A 128 -21.51 -7.50 1.05
N VAL A 129 -22.36 -6.59 0.58
CA VAL A 129 -21.97 -5.25 0.08
C VAL A 129 -21.29 -4.37 1.15
N PRO A 130 -21.78 -4.29 2.40
CA PRO A 130 -21.12 -3.50 3.44
C PRO A 130 -19.68 -3.95 3.73
N ARG A 131 -19.43 -5.26 3.71
CA ARG A 131 -18.07 -5.79 3.87
C ARG A 131 -17.17 -5.35 2.71
N ALA A 132 -17.63 -5.53 1.47
CA ALA A 132 -16.86 -5.14 0.29
C ALA A 132 -16.54 -3.64 0.27
N PHE A 133 -17.47 -2.80 0.73
CA PHE A 133 -17.29 -1.36 0.81
C PHE A 133 -16.24 -0.95 1.85
N LEU A 134 -16.28 -1.51 3.07
CA LEU A 134 -15.29 -1.18 4.11
C LEU A 134 -13.89 -1.76 3.80
N MET A 135 -13.81 -2.97 3.22
CA MET A 135 -12.52 -3.55 2.80
C MET A 135 -11.85 -2.78 1.65
N TYR A 136 -12.63 -1.98 0.89
CA TYR A 136 -12.08 -1.14 -0.18
C TYR A 136 -11.30 0.08 0.34
N ARG A 137 -11.51 0.49 1.61
CA ARG A 137 -10.88 1.66 2.24
C ARG A 137 -11.29 3.01 1.60
N PRO A 138 -12.59 3.36 1.62
CA PRO A 138 -13.13 4.51 0.91
C PRO A 138 -12.85 5.87 1.58
N PHE A 139 -12.44 5.91 2.85
CA PHE A 139 -12.32 7.18 3.58
C PHE A 139 -11.14 8.02 3.05
N SER A 140 -10.06 7.36 2.63
CA SER A 140 -8.94 8.02 1.96
C SER A 140 -9.34 8.64 0.61
N ASP A 141 -10.23 7.99 -0.15
CA ASP A 141 -10.79 8.55 -1.39
C ASP A 141 -11.61 9.82 -1.08
N PHE A 142 -12.46 9.77 -0.05
CA PHE A 142 -13.24 10.94 0.37
C PHE A 142 -12.36 12.10 0.83
N ALA A 143 -11.26 11.82 1.54
CA ALA A 143 -10.29 12.84 1.92
C ALA A 143 -9.66 13.50 0.68
N LEU A 144 -9.27 12.71 -0.32
CA LEU A 144 -8.76 13.24 -1.58
C LEU A 144 -9.80 14.14 -2.27
N PHE A 145 -11.03 13.67 -2.44
CA PHE A 145 -12.08 14.45 -3.10
C PHE A 145 -12.40 15.74 -2.35
N ALA A 146 -12.42 15.72 -1.02
CA ALA A 146 -12.60 16.90 -0.20
C ALA A 146 -11.46 17.91 -0.39
N LEU A 147 -10.21 17.45 -0.45
CA LEU A 147 -9.04 18.31 -0.68
C LEU A 147 -9.02 18.91 -2.08
N VAL A 148 -9.42 18.15 -3.10
CA VAL A 148 -9.58 18.66 -4.47
C VAL A 148 -10.71 19.68 -4.54
N ALA A 149 -11.86 19.41 -3.92
CA ALA A 149 -13.01 20.32 -3.88
C ALA A 149 -12.69 21.63 -3.12
N ALA A 150 -11.88 21.55 -2.07
CA ALA A 150 -11.39 22.71 -1.31
C ALA A 150 -10.29 23.50 -2.04
N GLY A 151 -9.85 23.03 -3.22
CA GLY A 151 -8.79 23.67 -4.00
C GLY A 151 -7.37 23.46 -3.45
N ALA A 152 -7.19 22.54 -2.47
CA ALA A 152 -5.88 22.25 -1.90
C ALA A 152 -4.99 21.49 -2.89
N PHE A 153 -5.57 20.66 -3.76
CA PHE A 153 -4.87 19.92 -4.81
C PHE A 153 -5.61 19.99 -6.15
N SER A 154 -4.85 19.89 -7.24
CA SER A 154 -5.42 19.76 -8.59
C SER A 154 -6.18 18.43 -8.75
N TRP A 155 -7.29 18.46 -9.48
CA TRP A 155 -8.06 17.26 -9.85
C TRP A 155 -7.21 16.23 -10.61
N THR A 156 -6.11 16.64 -11.25
CA THR A 156 -5.19 15.74 -11.94
C THR A 156 -4.58 14.68 -11.02
N TYR A 157 -4.47 14.93 -9.71
CA TYR A 157 -3.94 13.97 -8.74
C TYR A 157 -4.86 12.80 -8.43
N ILE A 158 -6.12 12.85 -8.88
CA ILE A 158 -7.04 11.71 -8.84
C ILE A 158 -6.42 10.52 -9.59
N LEU A 159 -5.85 10.75 -10.77
CA LEU A 159 -5.33 9.67 -11.60
C LEU A 159 -4.14 8.91 -10.96
N PRO A 160 -3.05 9.56 -10.51
CA PRO A 160 -1.96 8.86 -9.84
C PRO A 160 -2.39 8.27 -8.50
N TYR A 161 -3.27 8.93 -7.74
CA TYR A 161 -3.81 8.36 -6.51
C TYR A 161 -4.55 7.04 -6.78
N PHE A 162 -5.47 7.00 -7.74
CA PHE A 162 -6.18 5.78 -8.07
C PHE A 162 -5.27 4.73 -8.69
N ALA A 163 -4.21 5.12 -9.41
CA ALA A 163 -3.19 4.18 -9.88
C ALA A 163 -2.50 3.46 -8.69
N PHE A 164 -2.17 4.20 -7.63
CA PHE A 164 -1.67 3.62 -6.38
C PHE A 164 -2.69 2.64 -5.79
N THR A 165 -3.95 3.07 -5.58
CA THR A 165 -4.99 2.27 -4.94
C THR A 165 -5.32 1.00 -5.74
N VAL A 166 -5.47 1.11 -7.07
CA VAL A 166 -5.78 -0.03 -7.95
C VAL A 166 -4.62 -1.03 -7.93
N SER A 167 -3.37 -0.57 -8.03
CA SER A 167 -2.20 -1.44 -8.00
C SER A 167 -2.07 -2.17 -6.66
N TYR A 168 -2.29 -1.46 -5.55
CA TYR A 168 -2.32 -2.02 -4.20
C TYR A 168 -3.39 -3.14 -4.08
N LEU A 169 -4.63 -2.85 -4.47
CA LEU A 169 -5.73 -3.82 -4.42
C LEU A 169 -5.56 -4.98 -5.40
N ALA A 170 -4.90 -4.75 -6.55
CA ALA A 170 -4.63 -5.80 -7.51
C ALA A 170 -3.66 -6.85 -6.93
N VAL A 171 -2.57 -6.41 -6.30
CA VAL A 171 -1.63 -7.30 -5.62
C VAL A 171 -2.33 -8.03 -4.47
N ASP A 172 -3.13 -7.32 -3.68
CA ASP A 172 -3.91 -7.94 -2.59
C ASP A 172 -4.78 -9.12 -3.07
N ARG A 173 -5.56 -8.90 -4.14
CA ARG A 173 -6.45 -9.92 -4.71
C ARG A 173 -5.72 -11.08 -5.36
N ILE A 174 -4.57 -10.84 -5.99
CA ILE A 174 -3.77 -11.91 -6.62
C ILE A 174 -3.26 -12.86 -5.53
N SER A 175 -2.74 -12.33 -4.43
CA SER A 175 -2.21 -13.15 -3.34
C SER A 175 -3.28 -13.96 -2.61
N CYS A 176 -4.44 -13.36 -2.32
CA CYS A 176 -5.59 -14.10 -1.76
C CYS A 176 -6.06 -15.26 -2.67
N ARG A 177 -5.89 -15.14 -3.99
CA ARG A 177 -6.18 -16.22 -4.93
C ARG A 177 -5.15 -17.35 -4.81
N ASP A 178 -3.87 -17.00 -4.73
CA ASP A 178 -2.78 -17.97 -4.60
C ASP A 178 -2.88 -18.76 -3.28
N GLU A 179 -3.23 -18.11 -2.17
CA GLU A 179 -3.48 -18.79 -0.89
C GLU A 179 -4.59 -19.84 -0.99
N ARG A 180 -5.71 -19.52 -1.65
CA ARG A 180 -6.82 -20.48 -1.84
C ARG A 180 -6.39 -21.67 -2.68
N ILE A 181 -5.58 -21.46 -3.71
CA ILE A 181 -5.07 -22.54 -4.58
C ILE A 181 -4.15 -23.46 -3.77
N ILE A 182 -3.18 -22.89 -3.04
CA ILE A 182 -2.24 -23.66 -2.19
C ILE A 182 -3.00 -24.44 -1.11
N GLY A 183 -4.02 -23.83 -0.49
CA GLY A 183 -4.87 -24.49 0.49
C GLY A 183 -5.64 -25.69 -0.10
N LEU A 184 -6.24 -25.53 -1.29
CA LEU A 184 -6.95 -26.60 -1.98
C LEU A 184 -6.02 -27.75 -2.38
N GLU A 185 -4.82 -27.46 -2.87
CA GLU A 185 -3.83 -28.50 -3.20
C GLU A 185 -3.39 -29.27 -1.96
N ARG A 186 -3.15 -28.59 -0.84
CA ARG A 186 -2.79 -29.23 0.43
C ARG A 186 -3.90 -30.15 0.93
N ILE A 187 -5.16 -29.73 0.85
CA ILE A 187 -6.31 -30.57 1.21
C ILE A 187 -6.41 -31.78 0.26
N ARG A 188 -6.19 -31.58 -1.04
CA ARG A 188 -6.23 -32.65 -2.03
C ARG A 188 -5.12 -33.69 -1.81
N GLN A 189 -3.91 -33.25 -1.45
CA GLN A 189 -2.80 -34.13 -1.10
C GLN A 189 -3.08 -34.92 0.19
N LEU A 190 -3.66 -34.29 1.22
CA LEU A 190 -4.06 -34.97 2.45
C LEU A 190 -5.18 -35.99 2.21
N SER A 191 -6.15 -35.66 1.35
CA SER A 191 -7.22 -36.58 0.94
C SER A 191 -6.67 -37.79 0.16
N ALA A 192 -5.76 -37.57 -0.80
CA ALA A 192 -5.12 -38.64 -1.56
C ALA A 192 -4.24 -39.54 -0.68
N GLY A 193 -3.47 -38.95 0.24
CA GLY A 193 -2.66 -39.69 1.21
C GLY A 193 -3.50 -40.49 2.22
N GLY A 194 -4.68 -39.98 2.59
CA GLY A 194 -5.66 -40.70 3.42
C GLY A 194 -6.32 -41.87 2.69
N LEU A 195 -6.66 -41.69 1.41
CA LEU A 195 -7.24 -42.75 0.57
C LEU A 195 -6.25 -43.89 0.30
N LEU A 196 -4.96 -43.59 0.10
CA LEU A 196 -3.91 -44.60 -0.08
C LEU A 196 -3.64 -45.43 1.20
N ARG A 197 -3.93 -44.89 2.39
CA ARG A 197 -3.83 -45.64 3.65
C ARG A 197 -5.00 -46.59 3.89
N LEU A 198 -6.17 -46.29 3.31
CA LEU A 198 -7.35 -47.15 3.39
C LEU A 198 -7.31 -48.30 2.39
N SER A 199 -6.61 -48.19 1.27
CA SER A 199 -6.46 -49.29 0.29
C SER A 199 -5.37 -50.31 0.66
N ARG A 200 -4.62 -50.09 1.74
CA ARG A 200 -3.58 -51.01 2.26
C ARG A 200 -4.00 -51.75 3.54
N ARG A 201 -5.27 -51.68 3.92
CA ARG A 201 -5.87 -52.53 4.96
C ARG A 201 -6.88 -53.47 4.31
#